data_AF-A0A1B0AF00-F1
#
_entry.id   AF-A0A1B0AF00-F1
#
_cell.length_a   1.000
_cell.length_b   1.000
_cell.length_c   1.000
_cell.angle_alpha   90.00
_cell.angle_beta   90.00
_cell.angle_gamma   90.00
#
_symmetry.space_group_name_H-M   'P 1'
#
loop_
_entity.id
_entity.type
_entity.pdbx_description
1 polymer ?
#
loop_
_entity_poly.entity_id
_entity_poly.type
_entity_poly.pdbx_seq_one_letter_code
_entity_poly.pdbx_strand_id
1 'polypeptide(L)'
;MGSAYTYEAERLAGVKISTETDVWNAVDWFHEKGVDIVAISSGDFGQRGELRTFLSKRNWPRFALNIHKQGTSISFTGTGDLFASLFLAHSYRKHPDQLGYVLERTVATLQAVIKRTVAEIPEAM
;
A
#
# COMPACT_ATOMS: atom_id res chain seq x y z
N MET A 1 11.84 -8.11 -6.76
CA MET A 1 12.34 -7.94 -5.38
C MET A 1 11.19 -7.29 -4.62
N GLY A 2 10.63 -7.93 -3.59
CA GLY A 2 9.44 -7.44 -2.89
C GLY A 2 9.68 -6.05 -2.30
N SER A 3 8.61 -5.28 -2.10
CA SER A 3 8.69 -4.05 -1.31
C SER A 3 9.01 -4.38 0.15
N ALA A 4 9.53 -3.40 0.91
CA ALA A 4 9.73 -3.55 2.36
C ALA A 4 8.44 -4.00 3.09
N TYR A 5 7.28 -3.54 2.64
CA TYR A 5 6.00 -3.84 3.27
C TYR A 5 5.48 -5.25 2.94
N THR A 6 5.71 -5.73 1.72
CA THR A 6 5.47 -7.15 1.43
C THR A 6 6.39 -8.05 2.24
N TYR A 7 7.64 -7.65 2.46
CA TYR A 7 8.59 -8.41 3.29
C TYR A 7 8.18 -8.49 4.76
N GLU A 8 7.63 -7.41 5.34
CA GLU A 8 7.08 -7.42 6.70
C GLU A 8 5.91 -8.42 6.82
N ALA A 9 5.00 -8.41 5.85
CA ALA A 9 3.89 -9.36 5.80
C ALA A 9 4.37 -10.82 5.65
N GLU A 10 5.36 -11.06 4.79
CA GLU A 10 6.00 -12.38 4.65
C GLU A 10 6.53 -12.89 5.99
N ARG A 11 7.19 -12.01 6.75
CA ARG A 11 7.83 -12.36 8.02
C ARG A 11 6.81 -12.71 9.11
N LEU A 12 5.69 -11.98 9.16
CA LEU A 12 4.63 -12.19 10.14
C LEU A 12 3.77 -13.42 9.82
N ALA A 13 3.37 -13.58 8.56
CA ALA A 13 2.53 -14.68 8.13
C ALA A 13 3.32 -15.98 7.88
N GLY A 14 4.65 -15.92 7.79
CA GLY A 14 5.50 -17.08 7.52
C GLY A 14 5.36 -17.63 6.09
N VAL A 15 4.89 -16.80 5.16
CA VAL A 15 4.66 -17.17 3.75
C VAL A 15 5.53 -16.32 2.84
N LYS A 16 5.96 -16.87 1.70
CA LYS A 16 6.63 -16.10 0.66
C LYS A 16 5.59 -15.43 -0.24
N ILE A 17 5.72 -14.12 -0.49
CA ILE A 17 4.83 -13.34 -1.34
C ILE A 17 5.55 -13.04 -2.65
N SER A 18 5.15 -13.75 -3.71
CA SER A 18 5.68 -13.52 -5.07
C SER A 18 4.58 -13.16 -6.07
N THR A 19 3.32 -13.46 -5.73
CA THR A 19 2.14 -13.22 -6.55
C THR A 19 1.07 -12.48 -5.77
N GLU A 20 0.09 -11.92 -6.46
CA GLU A 20 -1.10 -11.35 -5.83
C GLU A 20 -1.87 -12.39 -5.01
N THR A 21 -1.95 -13.64 -5.48
CA THR A 21 -2.57 -14.73 -4.71
C THR A 21 -1.90 -14.91 -3.35
N ASP A 22 -0.56 -14.84 -3.30
CA ASP A 22 0.18 -14.96 -2.04
C ASP A 22 -0.12 -13.81 -1.07
N VAL A 23 -0.34 -12.60 -1.60
CA VAL A 23 -0.77 -11.45 -0.79
C VAL A 23 -2.10 -11.76 -0.13
N TRP A 24 -3.07 -12.25 -0.91
CA TRP A 24 -4.39 -12.57 -0.39
C TRP A 24 -4.35 -13.70 0.64
N ASN A 25 -3.50 -14.70 0.46
CA ASN A 25 -3.26 -15.74 1.46
C ASN A 25 -2.67 -15.17 2.76
N ALA A 26 -1.71 -14.24 2.66
CA ALA A 26 -1.15 -13.56 3.83
C ALA A 26 -2.21 -12.68 4.55
N VAL A 27 -3.04 -11.98 3.78
CA VAL A 27 -4.17 -11.19 4.31
C VAL A 27 -5.17 -12.07 5.05
N ASP A 28 -5.51 -13.23 4.49
CA ASP A 28 -6.40 -14.19 5.13
C ASP A 28 -5.82 -14.74 6.42
N TRP A 29 -4.53 -15.05 6.44
CA TRP A 29 -3.83 -15.42 7.68
C TRP A 29 -3.98 -14.34 8.77
N PHE A 30 -3.85 -13.05 8.43
CA PHE A 30 -4.08 -11.97 9.41
C PHE A 30 -5.53 -11.90 9.88
N HIS A 31 -6.50 -12.09 8.98
CA HIS A 31 -7.91 -12.17 9.37
C HIS A 31 -8.19 -13.38 10.28
N GLU A 32 -7.61 -14.54 10.03
CA GLU A 32 -7.72 -15.69 10.94
C GLU A 32 -7.19 -15.38 12.35
N LYS A 33 -6.21 -14.48 12.48
CA LYS A 33 -5.66 -14.02 13.77
C LYS A 33 -6.46 -12.94 14.49
N GLY A 34 -7.60 -12.51 13.96
CA GLY A 34 -8.43 -11.49 14.62
C GLY A 34 -8.27 -10.07 14.07
N VAL A 35 -7.42 -9.83 13.07
CA VAL A 35 -7.30 -8.51 12.44
C VAL A 35 -8.53 -8.23 11.60
N ASP A 36 -9.19 -7.08 11.84
CA ASP A 36 -10.40 -6.70 11.09
C ASP A 36 -10.06 -6.08 9.73
N ILE A 37 -9.10 -5.15 9.70
CA ILE A 37 -8.66 -4.45 8.49
C ILE A 37 -7.16 -4.69 8.27
N VAL A 38 -6.81 -5.15 7.07
CA VAL A 38 -5.42 -5.38 6.66
C VAL A 38 -5.14 -4.53 5.42
N ALA A 39 -4.12 -3.69 5.47
CA ALA A 39 -3.66 -2.89 4.35
C ALA A 39 -2.18 -3.20 4.05
N ILE A 40 -1.88 -3.59 2.82
CA ILE A 40 -0.51 -3.72 2.32
C ILE A 40 -0.24 -2.53 1.39
N SER A 41 0.54 -1.58 1.89
CA SER A 41 0.71 -0.24 1.29
C SER A 41 1.35 -0.26 -0.10
N SER A 42 2.24 -1.21 -0.37
CA SER A 42 2.76 -1.46 -1.72
C SER A 42 3.39 -2.85 -1.83
N GLY A 43 3.36 -3.44 -3.02
CA GLY A 43 4.10 -4.63 -3.41
C GLY A 43 4.53 -4.53 -4.88
N ASP A 44 5.68 -5.13 -5.20
CA ASP A 44 6.23 -5.17 -6.55
C ASP A 44 6.08 -6.59 -7.12
N PHE A 45 5.25 -6.72 -8.15
CA PHE A 45 4.93 -8.00 -8.82
C PHE A 45 5.52 -8.07 -10.24
N GLY A 46 6.59 -7.32 -10.51
CA GLY A 46 7.31 -7.40 -11.79
C GLY A 46 6.73 -6.53 -12.91
N GLN A 47 5.66 -5.77 -12.65
CA GLN A 47 5.16 -4.77 -13.61
C GLN A 47 6.05 -3.52 -13.56
N ARG A 48 6.71 -3.22 -14.69
CA ARG A 48 7.70 -2.14 -14.76
C ARG A 48 7.05 -0.79 -14.47
N GLY A 49 7.58 -0.08 -13.46
CA GLY A 49 7.09 1.26 -13.10
C GLY A 49 5.83 1.26 -12.26
N GLU A 50 5.29 0.11 -11.87
CA GLU A 50 4.08 0.01 -11.05
C GLU A 50 4.36 -0.72 -9.74
N LEU A 51 3.60 -0.34 -8.71
CA LEU A 51 3.43 -1.04 -7.46
C LEU A 51 1.94 -1.33 -7.30
N ARG A 52 1.58 -2.30 -6.46
CA ARG A 52 0.19 -2.58 -6.14
C ARG A 52 -0.03 -2.47 -4.64
N THR A 53 -1.10 -1.78 -4.22
CA THR A 53 -1.55 -1.76 -2.81
C THR A 53 -2.80 -2.62 -2.67
N PHE A 54 -2.99 -3.20 -1.49
CA PHE A 54 -4.09 -4.10 -1.17
C PHE A 54 -4.76 -3.66 0.14
N LEU A 55 -6.07 -3.74 0.19
CA LEU A 55 -6.88 -3.48 1.38
C LEU A 55 -7.96 -4.55 1.48
N SER A 56 -8.11 -5.10 2.67
CA SER A 56 -9.16 -6.04 3.01
C SER A 56 -9.74 -5.70 4.36
N LYS A 57 -11.06 -5.80 4.46
CA LYS A 57 -11.77 -5.87 5.73
C LYS A 57 -12.45 -7.23 5.82
N ARG A 58 -12.43 -7.84 7.00
CA ARG A 58 -13.05 -9.16 7.23
C ARG A 58 -14.52 -9.13 6.81
N ASN A 59 -14.95 -10.13 6.04
CA ASN A 59 -16.32 -10.27 5.54
C ASN A 59 -16.80 -9.09 4.66
N TRP A 60 -15.87 -8.33 4.07
CA TRP A 60 -16.14 -7.21 3.19
C TRP A 60 -15.39 -7.37 1.85
N PRO A 61 -15.74 -6.60 0.82
CA PRO A 61 -15.00 -6.59 -0.44
C PRO A 61 -13.52 -6.26 -0.22
N ARG A 62 -12.67 -6.91 -1.02
CA ARG A 62 -11.24 -6.63 -1.11
C ARG A 62 -10.97 -5.61 -2.20
N PHE A 63 -9.97 -4.77 -1.99
CA PHE A 63 -9.57 -3.72 -2.93
C PHE A 63 -8.09 -3.85 -3.26
N ALA A 64 -7.75 -3.68 -4.53
CA ALA A 64 -6.37 -3.56 -5.00
C ALA A 64 -6.26 -2.39 -5.97
N LEU A 65 -5.19 -1.61 -5.86
CA LEU A 65 -4.93 -0.46 -6.74
C LEU A 65 -3.50 -0.47 -7.24
N ASN A 66 -3.34 -0.16 -8.54
CA ASN A 66 -2.02 0.10 -9.12
C ASN A 66 -1.57 1.52 -8.78
N ILE A 67 -0.30 1.64 -8.43
CA ILE A 67 0.38 2.87 -8.05
C ILE A 67 1.58 3.03 -8.97
N HIS A 68 1.60 4.13 -9.72
CA HIS A 68 2.74 4.46 -10.58
C HIS A 68 3.92 4.94 -9.73
N LYS A 69 5.10 4.34 -9.94
CA LYS A 69 6.37 4.81 -9.36
C LYS A 69 6.69 6.19 -9.94
N GLN A 70 7.07 7.13 -9.08
CA GLN A 70 7.46 8.48 -9.48
C GLN A 70 8.97 8.63 -9.33
N GLY A 71 9.62 9.27 -10.31
CA GLY A 71 11.07 9.42 -10.35
C GLY A 71 11.79 8.14 -10.82
N THR A 72 12.75 8.29 -11.72
CA THR A 72 13.60 7.18 -12.16
C THR A 72 14.74 7.00 -11.14
N SER A 73 14.89 5.79 -10.61
CA SER A 73 15.98 5.44 -9.67
C SER A 73 16.00 6.23 -8.34
N ILE A 74 14.87 6.81 -7.94
CA ILE A 74 14.73 7.49 -6.64
C ILE A 74 14.03 6.55 -5.66
N SER A 75 14.58 6.46 -4.44
CA SER A 75 13.96 5.74 -3.34
C SER A 75 13.49 6.72 -2.27
N PHE A 76 12.24 6.61 -1.85
CA PHE A 76 11.64 7.45 -0.82
C PHE A 76 11.52 6.67 0.49
N THR A 77 11.91 7.30 1.60
CA THR A 77 11.68 6.79 2.96
C THR A 77 10.48 7.51 3.59
N GLY A 78 9.89 6.93 4.64
CA GLY A 78 8.73 7.51 5.34
C GLY A 78 7.39 7.42 4.60
N THR A 79 7.35 6.81 3.41
CA THR A 79 6.10 6.64 2.63
C THR A 79 5.07 5.76 3.33
N GLY A 80 5.51 4.81 4.15
CA GLY A 80 4.67 3.95 4.98
C GLY A 80 4.00 4.72 6.12
N ASP A 81 4.77 5.55 6.84
CA ASP A 81 4.24 6.42 7.90
C ASP A 81 3.21 7.40 7.35
N LEU A 82 3.51 7.98 6.19
CA LEU A 82 2.59 8.87 5.49
C LEU A 82 1.33 8.13 5.03
N PHE A 83 1.46 6.93 4.46
CA PHE A 83 0.32 6.08 4.09
C PHE A 83 -0.57 5.78 5.30
N ALA A 84 0.01 5.30 6.41
CA ALA A 84 -0.74 4.95 7.62
C ALA A 84 -1.48 6.16 8.20
N SER A 85 -0.81 7.32 8.27
CA SER A 85 -1.39 8.57 8.76
C SER A 85 -2.56 9.05 7.90
N LEU A 86 -2.39 9.04 6.57
CA LEU A 86 -3.44 9.42 5.62
C LEU A 86 -4.61 8.44 5.65
N PHE A 87 -4.33 7.13 5.71
CA PHE A 87 -5.35 6.09 5.78
C PHE A 87 -6.21 6.26 7.04
N LEU A 88 -5.59 6.50 8.20
CA LEU A 88 -6.29 6.76 9.45
C LEU A 88 -7.16 8.03 9.34
N ALA A 89 -6.60 9.12 8.82
CA ALA A 89 -7.31 10.40 8.68
C ALA A 89 -8.51 10.29 7.72
N HIS A 90 -8.37 9.57 6.60
CA HIS A 90 -9.46 9.34 5.66
C HIS A 90 -10.51 8.37 6.20
N SER A 91 -10.09 7.35 6.95
CA SER A 91 -11.00 6.40 7.61
C SER A 91 -11.86 7.09 8.66
N TYR A 92 -11.28 7.96 9.49
CA TYR A 92 -12.01 8.65 10.55
C TYR A 92 -13.12 9.57 10.02
N ARG A 93 -12.90 10.19 8.86
CA ARG A 93 -13.83 11.16 8.27
C ARG A 93 -14.98 10.53 7.48
N LYS A 94 -14.99 9.20 7.29
CA LYS A 94 -15.90 8.51 6.37
C LYS A 94 -16.59 7.32 7.02
N HIS A 95 -17.74 6.95 6.45
CA HIS A 95 -18.50 5.80 6.93
C HIS A 95 -17.67 4.51 6.71
N PRO A 96 -17.76 3.50 7.59
CA PRO A 96 -17.01 2.23 7.49
C PRO A 96 -17.17 1.49 6.15
N ASP A 97 -18.19 1.86 5.39
CA ASP A 97 -18.60 1.20 4.15
C ASP A 97 -17.84 1.71 2.92
N GLN A 98 -17.01 2.74 3.09
CA GLN A 98 -16.34 3.45 2.01
C GLN A 98 -14.84 3.16 1.94
N LEU A 99 -14.41 1.96 2.33
CA LEU A 99 -12.99 1.59 2.39
C LEU A 99 -12.25 1.71 1.06
N GLY A 100 -12.90 1.38 -0.07
CA GLY A 100 -12.32 1.61 -1.39
C GLY A 100 -11.99 3.09 -1.64
N TYR A 101 -12.93 3.98 -1.29
CA TYR A 101 -12.72 5.42 -1.40
C TYR A 101 -11.61 5.92 -0.45
N VAL A 102 -11.55 5.38 0.77
CA VAL A 102 -10.47 5.69 1.72
C VAL A 102 -9.11 5.31 1.13
N LEU A 103 -8.99 4.12 0.54
CA LEU A 103 -7.75 3.67 -0.10
C LEU A 103 -7.36 4.58 -1.27
N GLU A 104 -8.31 4.88 -2.16
CA GLU A 104 -8.07 5.78 -3.30
C GLU A 104 -7.58 7.15 -2.87
N ARG A 105 -8.22 7.76 -1.87
CA ARG A 105 -7.82 9.09 -1.35
C ARG A 105 -6.46 9.06 -0.68
N THR A 106 -6.15 7.99 0.05
CA THR A 106 -4.85 7.76 0.68
C THR A 106 -3.75 7.70 -0.38
N VAL A 107 -3.92 6.84 -1.39
CA VAL A 107 -2.97 6.68 -2.50
C VAL A 107 -2.83 7.96 -3.31
N ALA A 108 -3.94 8.63 -3.64
CA ALA A 108 -3.93 9.87 -4.41
C ALA A 108 -3.18 10.99 -3.68
N THR A 109 -3.39 11.12 -2.37
CA THR A 109 -2.69 12.12 -1.55
C THR A 109 -1.21 11.79 -1.41
N LEU A 110 -0.86 10.52 -1.17
CA LEU A 110 0.52 10.05 -1.15
C LEU A 110 1.23 10.35 -2.47
N GLN A 111 0.59 10.05 -3.61
CA GLN A 111 1.11 10.33 -4.94
C GLN A 111 1.30 11.83 -5.20
N ALA A 112 0.38 12.68 -4.73
CA ALA A 112 0.53 14.13 -4.84
C ALA A 112 1.74 14.65 -4.05
N VAL A 113 1.95 14.13 -2.83
CA VAL A 113 3.13 14.45 -2.02
C VAL A 113 4.40 14.00 -2.74
N ILE A 114 4.47 12.75 -3.19
CA ILE A 114 5.66 12.22 -3.90
C ILE A 114 5.96 13.04 -5.16
N LYS A 115 4.95 13.37 -5.98
CA LYS A 115 5.12 14.19 -7.19
C LYS A 115 5.69 15.56 -6.86
N ARG A 116 5.18 16.20 -5.81
CA ARG A 116 5.72 17.48 -5.34
C ARG A 116 7.16 17.31 -4.86
N THR A 117 7.45 16.30 -4.05
CA THR A 117 8.81 16.02 -3.59
C THR A 117 9.77 15.85 -4.75
N VAL A 118 9.40 15.12 -5.81
CA VAL A 118 10.22 14.98 -7.03
C VAL A 118 10.45 16.33 -7.72
N ALA A 119 9.42 17.17 -7.84
CA ALA A 119 9.54 18.46 -8.50
C ALA A 119 10.44 19.46 -7.75
N GLU A 120 10.62 19.27 -6.44
CA GLU A 120 11.51 20.09 -5.60
C GLU A 120 12.94 19.53 -5.55
N ILE A 121 13.20 18.33 -6.10
CA ILE A 121 14.56 17.82 -6.26
C ILE A 121 15.23 18.66 -7.35
N PRO A 122 16.31 19.39 -7.05
CA PRO A 122 17.05 20.11 -8.08
C PRO A 122 17.51 19.13 -9.16
N GLU A 123 17.35 19.48 -10.44
CA GLU A 123 18.07 18.76 -11.50
C GLU A 123 19.55 18.75 -11.13
N ALA A 124 20.17 17.57 -11.16
CA ALA A 124 21.55 17.41 -10.73
C ALA A 124 22.45 18.44 -11.44
N MET A 125 23.22 19.17 -10.62
CA MET A 125 24.38 19.96 -11.00
C MET A 125 25.52 19.04 -11.43
#